data_AF-A0A434A294-F1
#
_entry.id   AF-A0A434A294-F1
#
_cell.length_a   1.000
_cell.length_b   1.000
_cell.length_c   1.000
_cell.angle_alpha   90.00
_cell.angle_beta   90.00
_cell.angle_gamma   90.00
#
_symmetry.space_group_name_H-M   'P 1'
#
loop_
_entity.id
_entity.type
_entity.pdbx_description
1 polymer ?
#
loop_
_entity_poly.entity_id
_entity_poly.type
_entity_poly.pdbx_seq_one_letter_code
_entity_poly.pdbx_strand_id
1 'polypeptide(L)'
;MEHTEILSSTLPIEKSKKTAKLLQNLNPENPANIYDIAGKIHNDILDVYLTGTYSCNTISQVSQKVDSISILNSDYLNLETHLPIDFQEIQEIIDNPQIKLEQAIANSSMTNGAKISLSNFMASMLLWETNDYAVIHESITTFEASVISNTEFSTEDKRIILTTSSIARYSSYYAIERKDKDWDTSVGNRVGALQGALANSSSAVNKSIVTGLLIQNLQTD
;
A
#
# COMPACT_ATOMS: atom_id res chain seq x y z
N MET A 1 -61.87 0.06 1.76
CA MET A 1 -61.00 -0.25 0.60
C MET A 1 -59.95 0.84 0.56
N GLU A 2 -58.80 0.55 1.14
CA GLU A 2 -57.66 1.46 1.13
C GLU A 2 -56.46 0.61 0.70
N HIS A 3 -55.91 0.94 -0.46
CA HIS A 3 -54.74 0.29 -1.03
C HIS A 3 -53.49 0.89 -0.39
N THR A 4 -52.62 0.06 0.16
CA THR A 4 -51.25 0.45 0.49
C THR A 4 -50.30 -0.58 -0.13
N GLU A 5 -49.66 -0.19 -1.22
CA GLU A 5 -48.54 -0.91 -1.83
C GLU A 5 -47.36 -0.91 -0.87
N ILE A 6 -46.91 -2.10 -0.48
CA ILE A 6 -45.63 -2.31 0.20
C ILE A 6 -44.57 -2.49 -0.88
N LEU A 7 -43.83 -1.41 -1.17
CA LEU A 7 -42.55 -1.47 -1.89
C LEU A 7 -41.54 -2.20 -1.01
N SER A 8 -41.42 -3.52 -1.20
CA SER A 8 -40.38 -4.33 -0.56
C SER A 8 -39.04 -4.20 -1.31
N SER A 9 -38.02 -3.89 -0.53
CA SER A 9 -36.67 -3.47 -0.90
C SER A 9 -35.78 -4.65 -1.32
N THR A 10 -35.49 -4.77 -2.62
CA THR A 10 -34.51 -5.73 -3.18
C THR A 10 -33.10 -5.13 -3.42
N LEU A 11 -32.83 -3.91 -2.95
CA LEU A 11 -31.63 -3.14 -3.30
C LEU A 11 -30.26 -3.52 -2.66
N PRO A 12 -30.13 -4.34 -1.59
CA PRO A 12 -28.79 -4.68 -1.07
C PRO A 12 -28.09 -5.83 -1.83
N ILE A 13 -28.85 -6.80 -2.35
CA ILE A 13 -28.31 -8.08 -2.85
C ILE A 13 -27.71 -7.93 -4.25
N GLU A 14 -28.26 -7.06 -5.10
CA GLU A 14 -27.75 -6.83 -6.45
C GLU A 14 -26.45 -6.02 -6.47
N LYS A 15 -26.29 -5.02 -5.59
CA LYS A 15 -25.02 -4.28 -5.44
C LYS A 15 -23.87 -5.21 -5.04
N SER A 16 -24.10 -6.07 -4.04
CA SER A 16 -23.11 -7.05 -3.56
C SER A 16 -22.65 -8.01 -4.67
N LYS A 17 -23.58 -8.53 -5.48
CA LYS A 17 -23.26 -9.40 -6.62
C LYS A 17 -22.53 -8.66 -7.74
N LYS A 18 -22.86 -7.40 -8.01
CA LYS A 18 -22.22 -6.59 -9.06
C LYS A 18 -20.80 -6.19 -8.68
N THR A 19 -20.55 -5.82 -7.43
CA THR A 19 -19.21 -5.54 -6.88
C THR A 19 -18.32 -6.79 -6.90
N ALA A 20 -18.85 -7.96 -6.47
CA ALA A 20 -18.12 -9.22 -6.52
C ALA A 20 -17.77 -9.67 -7.96
N LYS A 21 -18.64 -9.36 -8.93
CA LYS A 21 -18.43 -9.69 -10.35
C LYS A 21 -17.50 -8.70 -11.07
N LEU A 22 -17.38 -7.46 -10.59
CA LEU A 22 -16.39 -6.47 -11.03
C LEU A 22 -14.98 -6.79 -10.52
N LEU A 23 -14.86 -7.26 -9.28
CA LEU A 23 -13.58 -7.70 -8.70
C LEU A 23 -13.02 -8.96 -9.38
N GLN A 24 -13.88 -9.83 -9.91
CA GLN A 24 -13.46 -11.02 -10.65
C GLN A 24 -12.59 -10.76 -11.90
N ASN A 25 -12.53 -9.51 -12.39
CA ASN A 25 -11.76 -9.12 -13.56
C ASN A 25 -10.67 -8.06 -13.28
N LEU A 26 -10.50 -7.64 -12.02
CA LEU A 26 -9.52 -6.61 -11.66
C LEU A 26 -8.38 -7.28 -10.90
N ASN A 27 -7.15 -7.07 -11.36
CA ASN A 27 -5.94 -7.47 -10.65
C ASN A 27 -5.07 -6.22 -10.42
N PRO A 28 -4.19 -6.25 -9.42
CA PRO A 28 -3.27 -5.15 -9.13
C PRO A 28 -1.97 -5.23 -9.94
N GLU A 29 -1.88 -5.99 -11.03
CA GLU A 29 -0.61 -6.14 -11.75
C GLU A 29 -0.37 -4.98 -12.72
N ASN A 30 0.86 -4.46 -12.78
CA ASN A 30 1.28 -3.55 -13.85
C ASN A 30 2.62 -4.03 -14.42
N PRO A 31 2.60 -4.88 -15.47
CA PRO A 31 3.81 -5.41 -16.07
C PRO A 31 4.77 -4.35 -16.66
N ALA A 32 4.30 -3.12 -16.90
CA ALA A 32 5.17 -2.03 -17.36
C ALA A 32 6.03 -1.46 -16.22
N ASN A 33 5.60 -1.60 -14.96
CA ASN A 33 6.39 -1.24 -13.79
C ASN A 33 7.39 -2.37 -13.48
N ILE A 34 8.67 -2.14 -13.74
CA ILE A 34 9.72 -3.16 -13.45
C ILE A 34 9.89 -3.46 -11.95
N TYR A 35 9.31 -2.64 -11.08
CA TYR A 35 9.30 -2.82 -9.62
C TYR A 35 7.95 -3.32 -9.09
N ASP A 36 7.05 -3.77 -9.98
CA ASP A 36 5.70 -4.24 -9.62
C ASP A 36 5.68 -5.37 -8.59
N ILE A 37 6.72 -6.20 -8.63
CA ILE A 37 6.86 -7.36 -7.75
C ILE A 37 6.87 -6.96 -6.27
N ALA A 38 7.29 -5.73 -5.92
CA ALA A 38 7.30 -5.26 -4.55
C ALA A 38 5.88 -5.19 -3.95
N GLY A 39 4.90 -4.69 -4.70
CA GLY A 39 3.51 -4.66 -4.26
C GLY A 39 2.90 -6.05 -4.11
N LYS A 40 3.22 -6.97 -5.03
CA LYS A 40 2.80 -8.37 -4.92
C LYS A 40 3.33 -9.01 -3.64
N ILE A 41 4.64 -8.93 -3.43
CA ILE A 41 5.29 -9.52 -2.25
C ILE A 41 4.73 -8.91 -0.96
N HIS A 42 4.51 -7.59 -0.95
CA HIS A 42 3.88 -6.90 0.18
C HIS A 42 2.55 -7.56 0.57
N ASN A 43 1.63 -7.74 -0.38
CA ASN A 43 0.35 -8.37 -0.10
C ASN A 43 0.48 -9.85 0.26
N ASP A 44 1.37 -10.60 -0.38
CA ASP A 44 1.61 -12.01 -0.08
C ASP A 44 2.04 -12.21 1.39
N ILE A 45 2.97 -11.37 1.87
CA ILE A 45 3.46 -11.42 3.27
C ILE A 45 2.36 -10.97 4.24
N LEU A 46 1.67 -9.88 3.91
CA LEU A 46 0.57 -9.35 4.71
C LEU A 46 -0.55 -10.38 4.87
N ASP A 47 -0.89 -11.10 3.80
CA ASP A 47 -1.92 -12.13 3.81
C ASP A 47 -1.60 -13.26 4.76
N VAL A 48 -0.36 -13.74 4.73
CA VAL A 48 0.14 -14.75 5.69
C VAL A 48 0.14 -14.22 7.12
N TYR A 49 0.48 -12.94 7.33
CA TYR A 49 0.45 -12.34 8.66
C TYR A 49 -0.97 -12.32 9.23
N LEU A 50 -1.92 -11.76 8.46
CA LEU A 50 -3.30 -11.52 8.91
C LEU A 50 -4.15 -12.80 8.97
N THR A 51 -3.81 -13.85 8.21
CA THR A 51 -4.47 -15.17 8.33
C THR A 51 -3.90 -16.02 9.46
N GLY A 52 -2.73 -15.67 9.99
CA GLY A 52 -2.13 -16.34 11.13
C GLY A 52 -2.74 -15.90 12.46
N THR A 53 -2.66 -16.77 13.46
CA THR A 53 -3.06 -16.46 14.84
C THR A 53 -1.85 -15.95 15.61
N TYR A 54 -1.61 -14.63 15.59
CA TYR A 54 -0.50 -13.99 16.28
C TYR A 54 -1.00 -12.96 17.29
N SER A 55 -0.35 -12.90 18.45
CA SER A 55 -0.57 -11.85 19.46
C SER A 55 0.68 -10.96 19.54
N CYS A 56 0.94 -10.25 18.45
CA CYS A 56 2.07 -9.31 18.36
C CYS A 56 1.55 -7.89 18.59
N ASN A 57 1.98 -7.24 19.67
CA ASN A 57 1.49 -5.92 20.08
C ASN A 57 2.62 -4.90 20.31
N THR A 58 3.86 -5.25 19.96
CA THR A 58 5.01 -4.36 20.04
C THR A 58 5.70 -4.25 18.69
N ILE A 59 6.37 -3.12 18.43
CA ILE A 59 7.18 -2.92 17.22
C ILE A 59 8.11 -4.11 16.97
N SER A 60 8.80 -4.57 18.02
CA SER A 60 9.75 -5.69 17.94
C SER A 60 9.07 -7.00 17.53
N GLN A 61 7.95 -7.37 18.17
CA GLN A 61 7.24 -8.61 17.84
C GLN A 61 6.65 -8.59 16.43
N VAL A 62 6.06 -7.47 16.01
CA VAL A 62 5.51 -7.31 14.65
C VAL A 62 6.65 -7.42 13.64
N SER A 63 7.74 -6.68 13.83
CA SER A 63 8.92 -6.71 12.95
C SER A 63 9.50 -8.12 12.80
N GLN A 64 9.75 -8.80 13.93
CA GLN A 64 10.28 -10.18 13.92
C GLN A 64 9.36 -11.16 13.21
N LYS A 65 8.04 -10.99 13.35
CA LYS A 65 7.07 -11.84 12.69
C LYS A 65 7.04 -11.59 11.18
N VAL A 66 7.02 -10.33 10.76
CA VAL A 66 7.08 -9.94 9.34
C VAL A 66 8.36 -10.46 8.71
N ASP A 67 9.53 -10.32 9.36
CA ASP A 67 10.79 -10.89 8.87
C ASP A 67 10.72 -12.42 8.72
N SER A 68 10.16 -13.10 9.72
CA SER A 68 10.00 -14.57 9.69
C SER A 68 9.11 -15.06 8.56
N ILE A 69 8.08 -14.29 8.19
CA ILE A 69 7.21 -14.61 7.04
C ILE A 69 7.94 -14.29 5.73
N SER A 70 8.66 -13.17 5.69
CA SER A 70 9.37 -12.69 4.50
C SER A 70 10.43 -13.68 4.01
N ILE A 71 11.17 -14.33 4.92
CA ILE A 71 12.17 -15.35 4.55
C ILE A 71 11.56 -16.64 3.95
N LEU A 72 10.25 -16.83 4.09
CA LEU A 72 9.52 -17.96 3.48
C LEU A 72 8.96 -17.59 2.09
N ASN A 73 8.98 -16.31 1.72
CA ASN A 73 8.53 -15.84 0.41
C ASN A 73 9.70 -15.89 -0.59
N SER A 74 9.63 -16.77 -1.59
CA SER A 74 10.70 -16.95 -2.58
C SER A 74 10.96 -15.72 -3.44
N ASP A 75 9.92 -14.94 -3.75
CA ASP A 75 10.05 -13.72 -4.55
C ASP A 75 10.77 -12.63 -3.75
N TYR A 76 10.52 -12.55 -2.44
CA TYR A 76 11.22 -11.65 -1.53
C TYR A 76 12.73 -11.92 -1.47
N LEU A 77 13.13 -13.19 -1.45
CA LEU A 77 14.55 -13.58 -1.43
C LEU A 77 15.32 -13.20 -2.71
N ASN A 78 14.61 -12.86 -3.79
CA ASN A 78 15.21 -12.36 -5.03
C ASN A 78 15.42 -10.83 -5.03
N LEU A 79 14.88 -10.11 -4.04
CA LEU A 79 15.13 -8.69 -3.84
C LEU A 79 16.47 -8.46 -3.14
N GLU A 80 16.94 -7.21 -3.13
CA GLU A 80 18.09 -6.83 -2.30
C GLU A 80 17.81 -7.16 -0.82
N THR A 81 18.85 -7.35 -0.02
CA THR A 81 18.67 -7.54 1.42
C THR A 81 18.09 -6.27 2.03
N HIS A 82 16.97 -6.40 2.76
CA HIS A 82 16.40 -5.27 3.47
C HIS A 82 17.35 -4.81 4.59
N LEU A 83 17.31 -3.52 4.90
CA LEU A 83 18.03 -3.00 6.04
C LEU A 83 17.30 -3.35 7.35
N PRO A 84 18.03 -3.47 8.47
CA PRO A 84 17.42 -3.60 9.78
C PRO A 84 16.46 -2.43 10.05
N ILE A 85 15.28 -2.75 10.59
CA ILE A 85 14.29 -1.75 10.98
C ILE A 85 14.81 -0.96 12.19
N ASP A 86 14.80 0.37 12.08
CA ASP A 86 15.02 1.27 13.21
C ASP A 86 13.70 1.45 13.99
N PHE A 87 13.63 0.94 15.22
CA PHE A 87 12.43 1.00 16.03
C PHE A 87 12.05 2.43 16.43
N GLN A 88 13.03 3.34 16.56
CA GLN A 88 12.76 4.75 16.82
C GLN A 88 12.09 5.38 15.60
N GLU A 89 12.58 5.08 14.40
CA GLU A 89 11.96 5.55 13.14
C GLU A 89 10.53 5.01 13.00
N ILE A 90 10.28 3.74 13.31
CA ILE A 90 8.92 3.18 13.29
C ILE A 90 8.00 3.88 14.28
N GLN A 91 8.47 4.12 15.52
CA GLN A 91 7.66 4.84 16.51
C GLN A 91 7.31 6.25 16.03
N GLU A 92 8.26 6.95 15.42
CA GLU A 92 8.04 8.28 14.87
C GLU A 92 7.01 8.31 13.72
N ILE A 93 6.97 7.26 12.89
CA ILE A 93 5.94 7.09 11.84
C ILE A 93 4.57 6.85 12.49
N ILE A 94 4.49 5.99 13.51
CA ILE A 94 3.25 5.71 14.22
C ILE A 94 2.68 6.97 14.84
N ASP A 95 3.53 7.77 15.49
CA ASP A 95 3.11 8.97 16.20
C ASP A 95 2.61 10.06 15.23
N ASN A 96 3.26 10.21 14.06
CA ASN A 96 2.98 11.32 13.13
C ASN A 96 3.18 10.91 11.64
N PRO A 97 2.33 10.03 11.09
CA PRO A 97 2.61 9.40 9.79
C PRO A 97 2.64 10.41 8.64
N GLN A 98 1.71 11.37 8.60
CA GLN A 98 1.68 12.39 7.54
C GLN A 98 2.91 13.30 7.57
N ILE A 99 3.34 13.75 8.75
CA ILE A 99 4.54 14.58 8.91
C ILE A 99 5.78 13.79 8.45
N LYS A 100 5.85 12.50 8.78
CA LYS A 100 6.97 11.64 8.36
C LYS A 100 6.96 11.37 6.87
N LEU A 101 5.79 11.27 6.23
CA LEU A 101 5.67 11.21 4.77
C LEU A 101 6.32 12.44 4.12
N GLU A 102 5.89 13.62 4.54
CA GLU A 102 6.36 14.89 3.98
C GLU A 102 7.86 15.09 4.21
N GLN A 103 8.34 14.78 5.41
CA GLN A 103 9.78 14.81 5.73
C GLN A 103 10.59 13.82 4.90
N ALA A 104 10.09 12.60 4.69
CA ALA A 104 10.77 11.60 3.88
C ALA A 104 10.92 12.06 2.42
N ILE A 105 9.87 12.66 1.84
CA ILE A 105 9.95 13.22 0.49
C ILE A 105 10.95 14.40 0.46
N ALA A 106 10.79 15.36 1.37
CA ALA A 106 11.61 16.58 1.39
C ALA A 106 13.11 16.29 1.57
N ASN A 107 13.44 15.38 2.49
CA ASN A 107 14.81 15.05 2.86
C ASN A 107 15.45 13.97 1.98
N SER A 108 14.69 13.34 1.07
CA SER A 108 15.24 12.33 0.15
C SER A 108 16.32 12.92 -0.78
N SER A 109 17.16 12.04 -1.32
CA SER A 109 18.14 12.36 -2.36
C SER A 109 17.54 12.50 -3.76
N MET A 110 16.21 12.35 -3.90
CA MET A 110 15.53 12.45 -5.19
C MET A 110 15.67 13.85 -5.81
N THR A 111 15.54 13.90 -7.13
CA THR A 111 15.48 15.19 -7.84
C THR A 111 14.24 16.00 -7.44
N ASN A 112 14.30 17.33 -7.57
CA ASN A 112 13.15 18.19 -7.23
C ASN A 112 11.89 17.82 -8.03
N GLY A 113 12.05 17.49 -9.31
CA GLY A 113 10.93 17.03 -10.16
C GLY A 113 10.32 15.72 -9.64
N ALA A 114 11.15 14.75 -9.26
CA ALA A 114 10.70 13.48 -8.67
C ALA A 114 10.00 13.68 -7.33
N LYS A 115 10.53 14.53 -6.44
CA LYS A 115 9.88 14.91 -5.17
C LYS A 115 8.49 15.49 -5.39
N ILE A 116 8.36 16.45 -6.31
CA ILE A 116 7.06 17.05 -6.65
C ILE A 116 6.09 16.01 -7.20
N SER A 117 6.57 15.15 -8.12
CA SER A 117 5.78 14.08 -8.71
C SER A 117 5.24 13.11 -7.64
N LEU A 118 6.09 12.67 -6.72
CA LEU A 118 5.70 11.77 -5.64
C LEU A 118 4.76 12.45 -4.63
N SER A 119 5.02 13.70 -4.24
CA SER A 119 4.11 14.45 -3.36
C SER A 119 2.72 14.57 -3.95
N ASN A 120 2.62 14.88 -5.26
CA ASN A 120 1.33 14.98 -5.94
C ASN A 120 0.61 13.63 -6.01
N PHE A 121 1.34 12.54 -6.22
CA PHE A 121 0.78 11.19 -6.16
C PHE A 121 0.23 10.86 -4.78
N MET A 122 0.99 11.10 -3.71
CA MET A 122 0.57 10.86 -2.33
C MET A 122 -0.67 11.67 -1.95
N ALA A 123 -0.73 12.95 -2.36
CA ALA A 123 -1.90 13.79 -2.15
C ALA A 123 -3.12 13.29 -2.95
N SER A 124 -2.90 12.80 -4.18
CA SER A 124 -3.97 12.31 -5.04
C SER A 124 -4.56 10.98 -4.54
N MET A 125 -3.75 10.11 -3.92
CA MET A 125 -4.22 8.88 -3.29
C MET A 125 -5.34 9.15 -2.28
N LEU A 126 -5.21 10.19 -1.44
CA LEU A 126 -6.25 10.59 -0.48
C LEU A 126 -7.58 10.96 -1.16
N LEU A 127 -7.52 11.52 -2.37
CA LEU A 127 -8.71 11.89 -3.14
C LEU A 127 -9.38 10.67 -3.78
N TRP A 128 -8.63 9.60 -4.01
CA TRP A 128 -9.12 8.40 -4.68
C TRP A 128 -9.70 7.35 -3.73
N GLU A 129 -9.53 7.49 -2.41
CA GLU A 129 -9.97 6.50 -1.39
C GLU A 129 -11.47 6.16 -1.46
N THR A 130 -12.30 7.04 -2.04
CA THR A 130 -13.76 6.82 -2.18
C THR A 130 -14.19 6.32 -3.55
N ASN A 131 -13.25 6.20 -4.50
CA ASN A 131 -13.54 5.78 -5.86
C ASN A 131 -13.62 4.25 -6.00
N ASP A 132 -14.21 3.79 -7.10
CA ASP A 132 -14.14 2.38 -7.48
C ASP A 132 -12.70 1.97 -7.80
N TYR A 133 -12.33 0.73 -7.46
CA TYR A 133 -10.96 0.23 -7.67
C TYR A 133 -10.45 0.44 -9.10
N ALA A 134 -11.31 0.26 -10.11
CA ALA A 134 -10.93 0.46 -11.51
C ALA A 134 -10.37 1.87 -11.77
N VAL A 135 -10.96 2.89 -11.14
CA VAL A 135 -10.50 4.29 -11.23
C VAL A 135 -9.19 4.48 -10.48
N ILE A 136 -9.06 3.89 -9.28
CA ILE A 136 -7.82 3.92 -8.49
C ILE A 136 -6.68 3.28 -9.30
N HIS A 137 -6.91 2.08 -9.81
CA HIS A 137 -5.95 1.32 -10.60
C HIS A 137 -5.52 2.07 -11.87
N GLU A 138 -6.47 2.59 -12.66
CA GLU A 138 -6.16 3.38 -13.86
C GLU A 138 -5.35 4.64 -13.52
N SER A 139 -5.69 5.32 -12.43
CA SER A 139 -4.99 6.53 -12.00
C SER A 139 -3.55 6.24 -11.60
N ILE A 140 -3.33 5.18 -10.80
CA ILE A 140 -1.98 4.79 -10.37
C ILE A 140 -1.15 4.26 -11.55
N THR A 141 -1.71 3.40 -12.41
CA THR A 141 -0.96 2.87 -13.58
C THR A 141 -0.63 3.96 -14.60
N THR A 142 -1.50 4.96 -14.77
CA THR A 142 -1.21 6.16 -15.58
C THR A 142 -0.07 6.98 -14.97
N PHE A 143 -0.09 7.16 -13.64
CA PHE A 143 1.02 7.81 -12.93
C PHE A 143 2.33 7.04 -13.13
N GLU A 144 2.34 5.73 -12.95
CA GLU A 144 3.51 4.87 -13.15
C GLU A 144 4.05 4.99 -14.58
N ALA A 145 3.19 4.99 -15.60
CA ALA A 145 3.59 5.21 -16.98
C ALA A 145 4.29 6.58 -17.19
N SER A 146 3.78 7.63 -16.53
CA SER A 146 4.41 8.96 -16.58
C SER A 146 5.82 8.96 -15.98
N VAL A 147 6.03 8.25 -14.88
CA VAL A 147 7.34 8.10 -14.20
C VAL A 147 8.30 7.29 -15.06
N ILE A 148 7.83 6.19 -15.65
CA ILE A 148 8.63 5.33 -16.55
C ILE A 148 9.14 6.13 -17.74
N SER A 149 8.27 6.89 -18.39
CA SER A 149 8.59 7.69 -19.59
C SER A 149 9.42 8.95 -19.31
N ASN A 150 9.51 9.40 -18.06
CA ASN A 150 10.19 10.63 -17.70
C ASN A 150 11.72 10.48 -17.87
N THR A 151 12.32 11.28 -18.75
CA THR A 151 13.77 11.23 -19.05
C THR A 151 14.62 12.08 -18.09
N GLU A 152 14.00 12.96 -17.30
CA GLU A 152 14.69 13.78 -16.29
C GLU A 152 14.87 13.04 -14.96
N PHE A 153 14.07 11.99 -14.72
CA PHE A 153 14.18 11.17 -13.52
C PHE A 153 15.35 10.21 -13.62
N SER A 154 16.17 10.18 -12.57
CA SER A 154 17.24 9.21 -12.44
C SER A 154 16.67 7.79 -12.26
N THR A 155 17.52 6.78 -12.46
CA THR A 155 17.16 5.38 -12.16
C THR A 155 16.69 5.22 -10.72
N GLU A 156 17.32 5.95 -9.80
CA GLU A 156 16.98 5.91 -8.37
C GLU A 156 15.65 6.59 -8.07
N ASP A 157 15.36 7.76 -8.67
CA ASP A 157 14.04 8.40 -8.59
C ASP A 157 12.93 7.42 -9.03
N LYS A 158 13.13 6.78 -10.19
CA LYS A 158 12.17 5.80 -10.73
C LYS A 158 12.02 4.61 -9.81
N ARG A 159 13.11 4.05 -9.29
CA ARG A 159 13.07 2.92 -8.35
C ARG A 159 12.23 3.24 -7.12
N ILE A 160 12.51 4.38 -6.47
CA ILE A 160 11.80 4.81 -5.27
C ILE A 160 10.31 5.01 -5.57
N ILE A 161 9.98 5.80 -6.60
CA ILE A 161 8.60 6.14 -6.91
C ILE A 161 7.81 4.90 -7.31
N LEU A 162 8.35 4.08 -8.22
CA LEU A 162 7.65 2.93 -8.78
C LEU A 162 7.51 1.77 -7.78
N THR A 163 8.48 1.59 -6.88
CA THR A 163 8.32 0.65 -5.74
C THR A 163 7.18 1.13 -4.84
N THR A 164 7.19 2.41 -4.50
CA THR A 164 6.21 3.01 -3.59
C THR A 164 4.79 2.95 -4.19
N SER A 165 4.63 3.29 -5.47
CA SER A 165 3.33 3.24 -6.16
C SER A 165 2.82 1.83 -6.37
N SER A 166 3.71 0.86 -6.60
CA SER A 166 3.34 -0.55 -6.69
C SER A 166 2.75 -1.02 -5.37
N ILE A 167 3.44 -0.80 -4.24
CA ILE A 167 2.93 -1.15 -2.91
C ILE A 167 1.58 -0.47 -2.64
N ALA A 168 1.45 0.83 -2.97
CA ALA A 168 0.18 1.54 -2.83
C ALA A 168 -0.94 0.89 -3.65
N ARG A 169 -0.71 0.55 -4.92
CA ARG A 169 -1.72 -0.06 -5.81
C ARG A 169 -2.18 -1.43 -5.35
N TYR A 170 -1.24 -2.25 -4.88
CA TYR A 170 -1.54 -3.55 -4.31
C TYR A 170 -2.27 -3.41 -2.97
N SER A 171 -1.88 -2.46 -2.12
CA SER A 171 -2.58 -2.18 -0.86
C SER A 171 -4.04 -1.76 -1.09
N SER A 172 -4.31 -0.91 -2.09
CA SER A 172 -5.67 -0.50 -2.44
C SER A 172 -6.52 -1.66 -2.96
N TYR A 173 -5.92 -2.56 -3.74
CA TYR A 173 -6.60 -3.79 -4.16
C TYR A 173 -6.97 -4.67 -2.95
N TYR A 174 -6.01 -4.84 -2.05
CA TYR A 174 -6.12 -5.71 -0.90
C TYR A 174 -7.25 -5.31 0.05
N ALA A 175 -7.35 -4.02 0.35
CA ALA A 175 -8.41 -3.47 1.18
C ALA A 175 -9.81 -3.77 0.63
N ILE A 176 -9.96 -3.72 -0.70
CA ILE A 176 -11.24 -3.97 -1.37
C ILE A 176 -11.56 -5.47 -1.38
N GLU A 177 -10.57 -6.31 -1.66
CA GLU A 177 -10.72 -7.77 -1.62
C GLU A 177 -11.13 -8.26 -0.22
N ARG A 178 -10.46 -7.74 0.82
CA ARG A 178 -10.75 -8.09 2.22
C ARG A 178 -11.97 -7.37 2.81
N LYS A 179 -12.50 -6.37 2.11
CA LYS A 179 -13.52 -5.43 2.62
C LYS A 179 -13.06 -4.71 3.90
N ASP A 180 -11.75 -4.59 4.07
CA ASP A 180 -11.11 -3.87 5.16
C ASP A 180 -10.72 -2.48 4.64
N LYS A 181 -11.61 -1.50 4.87
CA LYS A 181 -11.42 -0.14 4.37
C LYS A 181 -10.31 0.62 5.10
N ASP A 182 -9.96 0.18 6.30
CA ASP A 182 -9.01 0.89 7.15
C ASP A 182 -7.56 0.58 6.73
N TRP A 183 -7.34 -0.52 6.01
CA TRP A 183 -6.02 -0.90 5.47
C TRP A 183 -5.49 0.05 4.37
N ASP A 184 -6.31 0.41 3.38
CA ASP A 184 -5.88 1.28 2.26
C ASP A 184 -5.69 2.75 2.68
N THR A 185 -6.45 3.18 3.68
CA THR A 185 -6.40 4.55 4.21
C THR A 185 -5.24 4.75 5.19
N SER A 186 -4.56 3.67 5.60
CA SER A 186 -3.43 3.75 6.52
C SER A 186 -2.27 4.50 5.87
N VAL A 187 -2.11 5.77 6.25
CA VAL A 187 -0.93 6.60 5.95
C VAL A 187 0.36 5.86 6.34
N GLY A 188 0.30 4.95 7.33
CA GLY A 188 1.41 4.09 7.73
C GLY A 188 1.98 3.24 6.61
N ASN A 189 1.13 2.58 5.82
CA ASN A 189 1.56 1.76 4.68
C ASN A 189 2.31 2.61 3.66
N ARG A 190 1.75 3.78 3.32
CA ARG A 190 2.33 4.71 2.33
C ARG A 190 3.67 5.28 2.78
N VAL A 191 3.78 5.68 4.05
CA VAL A 191 5.03 6.19 4.63
C VAL A 191 6.09 5.11 4.71
N GLY A 192 5.74 3.93 5.20
CA GLY A 192 6.67 2.81 5.32
C GLY A 192 7.17 2.35 3.94
N ALA A 193 6.29 2.32 2.94
CA ALA A 193 6.66 2.03 1.56
C ALA A 193 7.69 3.05 1.04
N LEU A 194 7.42 4.36 1.17
CA LEU A 194 8.36 5.38 0.73
C LEU A 194 9.69 5.31 1.48
N GLN A 195 9.66 5.38 2.82
CA GLN A 195 10.88 5.42 3.62
C GLN A 195 11.72 4.15 3.46
N GLY A 196 11.09 2.99 3.33
CA GLY A 196 11.81 1.77 3.00
C GLY A 196 12.35 1.80 1.57
N ALA A 197 11.58 2.33 0.61
CA ALA A 197 12.02 2.47 -0.78
C ALA A 197 13.22 3.41 -0.90
N LEU A 198 13.43 4.38 -0.01
CA LEU A 198 14.66 5.19 0.02
C LEU A 198 15.93 4.35 0.24
N ALA A 199 15.81 3.16 0.84
CA ALA A 199 16.90 2.19 0.97
C ALA A 199 16.90 1.20 -0.19
N ASN A 200 15.83 0.39 -0.33
CA ASN A 200 15.65 -0.60 -1.39
C ASN A 200 14.22 -1.17 -1.38
N SER A 201 13.86 -1.98 -2.38
CA SER A 201 12.48 -2.47 -2.54
C SER A 201 12.07 -3.48 -1.46
N SER A 202 12.99 -4.29 -0.93
CA SER A 202 12.68 -5.20 0.18
C SER A 202 12.45 -4.46 1.50
N SER A 203 13.23 -3.40 1.77
CA SER A 203 12.99 -2.51 2.92
C SER A 203 11.64 -1.79 2.80
N ALA A 204 11.23 -1.41 1.58
CA ALA A 204 9.90 -0.84 1.31
C ALA A 204 8.79 -1.81 1.70
N VAL A 205 8.88 -3.07 1.25
CA VAL A 205 7.93 -4.14 1.58
C VAL A 205 7.83 -4.32 3.10
N ASN A 206 8.96 -4.59 3.76
CA ASN A 206 8.99 -4.90 5.19
C ASN A 206 8.48 -3.72 6.03
N LYS A 207 9.02 -2.51 5.77
CA LYS A 207 8.68 -1.32 6.57
C LYS A 207 7.21 -0.95 6.38
N SER A 208 6.67 -1.04 5.16
CA SER A 208 5.26 -0.76 4.87
C SER A 208 4.32 -1.66 5.66
N ILE A 209 4.56 -2.98 5.68
CA ILE A 209 3.74 -3.94 6.43
C ILE A 209 3.79 -3.64 7.93
N VAL A 210 4.99 -3.43 8.48
CA VAL A 210 5.17 -3.19 9.92
C VAL A 210 4.45 -1.91 10.36
N THR A 211 4.63 -0.80 9.66
CA THR A 211 3.96 0.46 10.00
C THR A 211 2.45 0.38 9.79
N GLY A 212 2.00 -0.31 8.74
CA GLY A 212 0.60 -0.61 8.48
C GLY A 212 -0.11 -1.30 9.63
N LEU A 213 0.42 -2.47 10.01
CA LEU A 213 -0.13 -3.29 11.09
C LEU A 213 -0.16 -2.56 12.42
N LEU A 214 0.91 -1.83 12.75
CA LEU A 214 0.99 -1.11 14.03
C LEU A 214 0.00 0.06 14.10
N ILE A 215 -0.20 0.81 13.01
CA ILE A 215 -1.19 1.89 12.98
C ILE A 215 -2.62 1.31 12.98
N GLN A 216 -2.88 0.21 12.27
CA GLN A 216 -4.19 -0.44 12.26
C GLN A 216 -4.58 -0.92 13.67
N ASN A 217 -3.66 -1.59 14.38
CA ASN A 217 -3.93 -2.10 15.72
C ASN A 217 -4.33 -0.99 16.71
N LEU A 218 -3.79 0.23 16.55
CA LEU A 218 -4.15 1.39 17.38
C LEU A 218 -5.56 1.94 17.10
N GLN A 219 -6.15 1.64 15.94
CA GLN A 219 -7.51 2.07 15.61
C GLN A 219 -8.58 1.09 16.09
N THR A 220 -8.18 -0.15 16.41
CA THR A 220 -9.07 -1.22 16.87
C THR A 220 -9.17 -1.35 18.40
N ASP A 221 -8.34 -0.62 19.15
CA ASP A 221 -8.36 -0.50 20.62
C ASP A 221 -9.20 0.69 21.11
#